data_AF-A0A6A5U1F4-F1
#
_entry.id   AF-A0A6A5U1F4-F1
#
_cell.length_a   1.000
_cell.length_b   1.000
_cell.length_c   1.000
_cell.angle_alpha   90.00
_cell.angle_beta   90.00
_cell.angle_gamma   90.00
#
_symmetry.space_group_name_H-M   'P 1'
#
loop_
_entity.id
_entity.type
_entity.pdbx_description
1 polymer ?
#
loop_
_entity_poly.entity_id
_entity_poly.type
_entity_poly.pdbx_seq_one_letter_code
_entity_poly.pdbx_strand_id
1 'polypeptide(L)'
;MRDDIKFVKDDILYAPSLPVVYHNIRELAKELAVLGKIDIASKITDLLLSQNRTDDGFRQMRFLNFAFEQTGDWPSAIPKLERSKKALDELEIPPSGSLDEERYDEIINRKLPSLDLPLCLTIAVVLCEKQGKTSIEEIQQDEKVVRALEQITEHFPCCIGALIEQRKIWPLLATGVLAQQLGADDAKLCAAAEDVLETVRIRIEEGRQKGDHEGRPIKELLEILVENTKKNAGLYYKEARKEPPESYLHKPATEKDIKDLEKRLNVSPLPDDYKEFLLASNGLEEVWDGHWMTPALHNTQNVELSDGPPPVEHELELIKDSTGTEQLIREATGFDAWPSATKQVEIGRMNEHVYTLLSPSDVKATIKAYKEALASDKVSDGMKAETSLAIECLYGSMEAFEKLEWVMMYAVDIQPMYPIGTFRNWLEEAVRQSARPDTIGGDPCLVYECRAKRAGR
;
A
#
# COMPACT_ATOMS: atom_id res chain seq x y z
N MET A 1 1.77 26.18 -3.27
CA MET A 1 0.68 25.20 -3.45
C MET A 1 1.37 23.88 -3.69
N ARG A 2 1.38 23.02 -2.67
CA ARG A 2 1.70 21.61 -2.83
C ARG A 2 0.33 20.94 -2.92
N ASP A 3 -0.02 20.50 -4.12
CA ASP A 3 -1.16 19.61 -4.32
C ASP A 3 -0.59 18.21 -4.12
N ASP A 4 -0.28 17.89 -2.87
CA ASP A 4 -0.08 16.51 -2.49
C ASP A 4 -1.52 15.94 -2.46
N ILE A 5 -1.82 14.92 -3.27
CA ILE A 5 -3.14 14.30 -3.38
C ILE A 5 -3.06 12.90 -2.76
N LYS A 6 -3.89 12.58 -1.75
CA LYS A 6 -3.90 11.24 -1.13
C LYS A 6 -4.72 10.25 -1.95
N PHE A 7 -5.75 10.75 -2.63
CA PHE A 7 -6.56 9.93 -3.53
C PHE A 7 -6.07 10.04 -4.96
N VAL A 8 -5.05 9.24 -5.29
CA VAL A 8 -4.63 9.06 -6.68
C VAL A 8 -5.36 7.85 -7.24
N LYS A 9 -6.37 8.07 -8.09
CA LYS A 9 -7.17 7.00 -8.72
C LYS A 9 -6.31 5.89 -9.30
N ASP A 10 -5.21 6.28 -9.92
CA ASP A 10 -4.24 5.40 -10.58
C ASP A 10 -3.65 4.35 -9.63
N ASP A 11 -3.51 4.65 -8.33
CA ASP A 11 -3.01 3.69 -7.34
C ASP A 11 -4.00 2.59 -6.98
N ILE A 12 -5.28 2.81 -7.25
CA ILE A 12 -6.30 1.79 -7.08
C ILE A 12 -6.51 1.06 -8.40
N LEU A 13 -6.63 1.80 -9.50
CA LEU A 13 -6.98 1.24 -10.80
C LEU A 13 -5.83 0.46 -11.44
N TYR A 14 -4.61 1.01 -11.42
CA TYR A 14 -3.48 0.51 -12.23
C TYR A 14 -2.45 -0.28 -11.43
N ALA A 15 -2.40 -0.11 -10.11
CA ALA A 15 -1.42 -0.80 -9.29
C ALA A 15 -1.53 -2.34 -9.44
N PRO A 16 -0.41 -3.03 -9.74
CA PRO A 16 -0.41 -4.48 -9.91
C PRO A 16 -0.44 -5.23 -8.56
N SER A 17 0.05 -4.59 -7.49
CA SER A 17 0.12 -5.19 -6.16
C SER A 17 -1.23 -5.12 -5.43
N LEU A 18 -1.92 -6.26 -5.33
CA LEU A 18 -3.20 -6.35 -4.63
C LEU A 18 -3.12 -5.91 -3.15
N PRO A 19 -2.08 -6.27 -2.38
CA PRO A 19 -1.92 -5.78 -0.99
C PRO A 19 -1.83 -4.26 -0.88
N VAL A 20 -1.14 -3.60 -1.81
CA VAL A 20 -1.04 -2.13 -1.85
C VAL A 20 -2.41 -1.52 -2.16
N VAL A 21 -3.11 -2.06 -3.15
CA VAL A 21 -4.48 -1.62 -3.50
C VAL A 21 -5.41 -1.74 -2.30
N TYR A 22 -5.47 -2.91 -1.66
CA TYR A 22 -6.34 -3.12 -0.51
C TYR A 22 -5.94 -2.23 0.68
N HIS A 23 -4.66 -2.02 0.92
CA HIS A 23 -4.20 -1.08 1.94
C HIS A 23 -4.71 0.34 1.67
N ASN A 24 -4.54 0.85 0.46
CA ASN A 24 -4.99 2.19 0.07
C ASN A 24 -6.50 2.35 0.22
N ILE A 25 -7.29 1.36 -0.21
CA ILE A 25 -8.74 1.39 -0.06
C ILE A 25 -9.16 1.40 1.42
N ARG A 26 -8.47 0.63 2.27
CA ARG A 26 -8.73 0.62 3.72
C ARG A 26 -8.42 1.96 4.37
N GLU A 27 -7.28 2.57 4.05
CA GLU A 27 -6.93 3.88 4.60
C GLU A 27 -7.92 4.97 4.19
N LEU A 28 -8.45 4.90 2.96
CA LEU A 28 -9.53 5.78 2.50
C LEU A 28 -10.84 5.52 3.26
N ALA A 29 -11.21 4.26 3.48
CA ALA A 29 -12.42 3.92 4.25
C ALA A 29 -12.33 4.41 5.71
N LYS A 30 -11.16 4.27 6.35
CA LYS A 30 -10.87 4.82 7.69
C LYS A 30 -11.07 6.32 7.73
N GLU A 31 -10.44 7.03 6.78
CA GLU A 31 -10.54 8.47 6.71
C GLU A 31 -11.98 8.95 6.50
N LEU A 32 -12.68 8.36 5.52
CA LEU A 32 -14.08 8.70 5.24
C LEU A 32 -14.98 8.47 6.47
N ALA A 33 -14.78 7.38 7.20
CA ALA A 33 -15.55 7.09 8.41
C ALA A 33 -15.34 8.15 9.52
N VAL A 34 -14.09 8.53 9.82
CA VAL A 34 -13.82 9.55 10.87
C VAL A 34 -14.27 10.96 10.44
N LEU A 35 -14.42 11.20 9.14
CA LEU A 35 -15.01 12.42 8.58
C LEU A 35 -16.55 12.38 8.52
N GLY A 36 -17.18 11.32 9.01
CA GLY A 36 -18.64 11.17 9.07
C GLY A 36 -19.29 10.61 7.80
N LYS A 37 -18.52 10.16 6.80
CA LYS A 37 -19.01 9.49 5.58
C LYS A 37 -19.07 7.97 5.78
N ILE A 38 -19.74 7.55 6.85
CA ILE A 38 -19.79 6.15 7.32
C ILE A 38 -20.55 5.25 6.34
N ASP A 39 -21.60 5.75 5.69
CA ASP A 39 -22.36 5.01 4.68
C ASP A 39 -21.48 4.63 3.47
N ILE A 40 -20.61 5.54 3.02
CA ILE A 40 -19.65 5.30 1.95
C ILE A 40 -18.56 4.33 2.41
N ALA A 41 -17.99 4.53 3.60
CA ALA A 41 -17.02 3.61 4.18
C ALA A 41 -17.58 2.18 4.31
N SER A 42 -18.88 2.05 4.63
CA SER A 42 -19.60 0.78 4.68
C SER A 42 -19.69 0.12 3.30
N LYS A 43 -20.08 0.86 2.26
CA LYS A 43 -20.13 0.36 0.87
C LYS A 43 -18.75 -0.08 0.37
N ILE A 44 -17.69 0.69 0.66
CA ILE A 44 -16.30 0.33 0.33
C ILE A 44 -15.92 -0.97 1.04
N THR A 45 -16.27 -1.12 2.32
CA THR A 45 -16.02 -2.33 3.09
C THR A 45 -16.74 -3.54 2.51
N ASP A 46 -17.99 -3.38 2.07
CA ASP A 46 -18.74 -4.43 1.41
C ASP A 46 -18.10 -4.87 0.10
N LEU A 47 -17.63 -3.92 -0.72
CA LEU A 47 -16.91 -4.23 -1.96
C LEU A 47 -15.62 -5.01 -1.67
N LEU A 48 -14.78 -4.53 -0.75
CA LEU A 48 -13.53 -5.21 -0.37
C LEU A 48 -13.80 -6.63 0.13
N LEU A 49 -14.74 -6.79 1.06
CA LEU A 49 -15.07 -8.10 1.63
C LEU A 49 -15.85 -8.98 0.65
N SER A 50 -16.39 -8.45 -0.45
CA SER A 50 -17.00 -9.29 -1.49
C SER A 50 -15.93 -10.12 -2.23
N GLN A 51 -14.72 -9.57 -2.38
CA GLN A 51 -13.59 -10.18 -3.07
C GLN A 51 -12.62 -10.88 -2.10
N ASN A 52 -12.37 -10.28 -0.93
CA ASN A 52 -11.49 -10.82 0.12
C ASN A 52 -12.30 -11.43 1.28
N ARG A 53 -13.01 -12.53 1.00
CA ARG A 53 -13.81 -13.28 2.00
C ARG A 53 -12.96 -14.21 2.86
N THR A 54 -11.89 -13.69 3.43
CA THR A 54 -11.00 -14.44 4.32
C THR A 54 -11.14 -13.94 5.75
N ASP A 55 -10.78 -14.78 6.73
CA ASP A 55 -10.76 -14.36 8.14
C ASP A 55 -9.81 -13.17 8.38
N ASP A 56 -8.72 -13.14 7.61
CA ASP A 56 -7.77 -12.04 7.64
C ASP A 56 -8.33 -10.77 7.01
N GLY A 57 -8.93 -10.86 5.81
CA GLY A 57 -9.64 -9.74 5.18
C GLY A 57 -10.71 -9.15 6.10
N PHE A 58 -11.48 -10.00 6.79
CA PHE A 58 -12.44 -9.55 7.80
C PHE A 58 -11.75 -8.86 8.98
N ARG A 59 -10.69 -9.45 9.55
CA ARG A 59 -9.92 -8.87 10.66
C ARG A 59 -9.37 -7.49 10.30
N GLN A 60 -8.90 -7.33 9.07
CA GLN A 60 -8.39 -6.07 8.53
C GLN A 60 -9.49 -5.02 8.30
N MET A 61 -10.78 -5.30 8.54
CA MET A 61 -11.87 -4.30 8.47
C MET A 61 -12.57 -4.07 9.82
N ARG A 62 -12.28 -4.89 10.85
CA ARG A 62 -12.96 -4.83 12.16
C ARG A 62 -12.85 -3.46 12.84
N PHE A 63 -11.83 -2.66 12.51
CA PHE A 63 -11.63 -1.33 13.06
C PHE A 63 -12.77 -0.33 12.74
N LEU A 64 -13.59 -0.60 11.71
CA LEU A 64 -14.77 0.23 11.41
C LEU A 64 -16.05 -0.22 12.11
N ASN A 65 -16.02 -1.34 12.84
CA ASN A 65 -17.24 -1.90 13.44
C ASN A 65 -17.94 -0.92 14.39
N PHE A 66 -17.20 -0.07 15.11
CA PHE A 66 -17.79 0.97 15.96
C PHE A 66 -18.47 2.08 15.15
N ALA A 67 -17.94 2.42 13.97
CA ALA A 67 -18.58 3.36 13.05
C ALA A 67 -19.92 2.80 12.55
N PHE A 68 -19.92 1.53 12.14
CA PHE A 68 -21.11 0.85 11.64
C PHE A 68 -22.14 0.59 12.74
N GLU A 69 -21.71 0.31 13.96
CA GLU A 69 -22.59 0.27 15.14
C GLU A 69 -23.32 1.60 15.30
N GLN A 70 -22.60 2.71 15.18
CA GLN A 70 -23.12 4.04 15.48
C GLN A 70 -24.22 4.48 14.51
N THR A 71 -24.09 4.20 13.21
CA THR A 71 -25.10 4.59 12.21
C THR A 71 -26.10 3.48 11.90
N GLY A 72 -25.73 2.23 12.19
CA GLY A 72 -26.47 1.05 11.77
C GLY A 72 -26.17 0.61 10.33
N ASP A 73 -25.32 1.34 9.60
CA ASP A 73 -24.92 1.03 8.22
C ASP A 73 -23.88 -0.09 8.18
N TRP A 74 -24.27 -1.28 8.62
CA TRP A 74 -23.39 -2.44 8.62
C TRP A 74 -23.21 -3.00 7.21
N PRO A 75 -21.95 -3.23 6.77
CA PRO A 75 -21.70 -3.94 5.53
C PRO A 75 -22.37 -5.32 5.57
N SER A 76 -23.05 -5.70 4.48
CA SER A 76 -23.70 -6.98 4.30
C SER A 76 -22.76 -8.19 4.48
N ALA A 77 -21.48 -8.02 4.15
CA ALA A 77 -20.45 -9.06 4.29
C ALA A 77 -20.06 -9.35 5.74
N ILE A 78 -20.31 -8.43 6.69
CA ILE A 78 -19.99 -8.62 8.11
C ILE A 78 -21.03 -9.56 8.77
N PRO A 79 -20.64 -10.73 9.31
CA PRO A 79 -21.60 -11.66 9.93
C PRO A 79 -22.34 -11.04 11.12
N LYS A 80 -23.62 -11.40 11.32
CA LYS A 80 -24.44 -10.88 12.44
C LYS A 80 -23.81 -11.11 13.83
N LEU A 81 -23.07 -12.20 14.01
CA LEU A 81 -22.37 -12.51 15.25
C LEU A 81 -21.33 -11.44 15.61
N GLU A 82 -20.62 -10.94 14.60
CA GLU A 82 -19.58 -9.91 14.73
C GLU A 82 -20.17 -8.51 14.97
N ARG A 83 -21.48 -8.33 14.73
CA ARG A 83 -22.24 -7.11 15.04
C ARG A 83 -22.77 -7.10 16.48
N SER A 84 -22.59 -8.21 17.21
CA SER A 84 -23.15 -8.34 18.56
C SER A 84 -22.40 -7.45 19.53
N LYS A 85 -23.10 -6.98 20.58
CA LYS A 85 -22.47 -6.23 21.66
C LYS A 85 -21.25 -6.95 22.24
N LYS A 86 -21.34 -8.27 22.41
CA LYS A 86 -20.22 -9.07 22.92
C LYS A 86 -18.98 -8.98 22.03
N ALA A 87 -19.14 -9.11 20.71
CA ALA A 87 -18.03 -9.01 19.77
C ALA A 87 -17.40 -7.61 19.77
N LEU A 88 -18.24 -6.56 19.88
CA LEU A 88 -17.79 -5.18 19.99
C LEU A 88 -17.06 -4.90 21.30
N ASP A 89 -17.55 -5.44 22.42
CA ASP A 89 -16.91 -5.35 23.73
C ASP A 89 -15.53 -6.06 23.73
N GLU A 90 -15.37 -7.14 22.94
CA GLU A 90 -14.08 -7.84 22.74
C GLU A 90 -13.09 -7.06 21.85
N LEU A 91 -13.59 -6.18 20.98
CA LEU A 91 -12.76 -5.29 20.14
C LEU A 91 -12.31 -4.03 20.86
N GLU A 92 -13.06 -3.60 21.89
CA GLU A 92 -12.80 -2.37 22.61
C GLU A 92 -11.52 -2.51 23.45
N ILE A 93 -10.49 -1.75 23.07
CA ILE A 93 -9.25 -1.68 23.84
C ILE A 93 -9.50 -0.73 25.02
N PRO A 94 -9.38 -1.19 26.28
CA PRO A 94 -9.56 -0.31 27.42
C PRO A 94 -8.55 0.84 27.37
N PRO A 95 -8.99 2.09 27.64
CA PRO A 95 -8.08 3.21 27.65
C PRO A 95 -6.97 3.01 28.68
N SER A 96 -5.76 3.44 28.33
CA SER A 96 -4.62 3.35 29.24
C SER A 96 -4.70 4.44 30.31
N GLY A 97 -4.81 4.03 31.57
CA GLY A 97 -4.85 4.95 32.71
C GLY A 97 -6.27 5.43 33.07
N SER A 98 -6.34 6.54 33.81
CA SER A 98 -7.60 7.11 34.30
C SER A 98 -8.30 7.98 33.25
N LEU A 99 -9.63 8.04 33.33
CA LEU A 99 -10.48 8.91 32.51
C LEU A 99 -11.00 10.08 33.35
N ASP A 100 -10.07 10.90 33.83
CA ASP A 100 -10.31 12.06 34.68
C ASP A 100 -9.71 13.34 34.11
N GLU A 101 -9.98 14.45 34.79
CA GLU A 101 -9.54 15.77 34.38
C GLU A 101 -8.02 15.95 34.44
N GLU A 102 -7.35 15.31 35.41
CA GLU A 102 -5.88 15.36 35.53
C GLU A 102 -5.21 14.73 34.31
N ARG A 103 -5.69 13.55 33.87
CA ARG A 103 -5.16 12.88 32.68
C ARG A 103 -5.47 13.65 31.40
N TYR A 104 -6.64 14.28 31.30
CA TYR A 104 -6.97 15.16 30.18
C TYR A 104 -5.96 16.31 30.08
N ASP A 105 -5.73 17.01 31.20
CA ASP A 105 -4.81 18.15 31.27
C ASP A 105 -3.36 17.72 30.99
N GLU A 106 -2.95 16.53 31.42
CA GLU A 106 -1.64 15.97 31.09
C GLU A 106 -1.46 15.81 29.58
N ILE A 107 -2.43 15.23 28.88
CA ILE A 107 -2.32 14.95 27.45
C ILE A 107 -2.41 16.24 26.63
N ILE A 108 -3.43 17.07 26.87
CA ILE A 108 -3.73 18.25 26.05
C ILE A 108 -2.65 19.35 26.17
N ASN A 109 -1.86 19.34 27.25
CA ASN A 109 -0.81 20.33 27.48
C ASN A 109 0.59 19.81 27.09
N ARG A 110 0.73 18.58 26.56
CA ARG A 110 2.02 18.08 26.07
C ARG A 110 2.50 18.91 24.88
N LYS A 111 3.81 19.19 24.86
CA LYS A 111 4.45 20.01 23.82
C LYS A 111 4.70 19.26 22.51
N LEU A 112 4.60 17.94 22.51
CA LEU A 112 4.81 17.10 21.33
C LEU A 112 3.48 16.44 20.96
N PRO A 113 3.19 16.30 19.65
CA PRO A 113 2.03 15.53 19.20
C PRO A 113 2.12 14.12 19.77
N SER A 114 1.13 13.73 20.57
CA SER A 114 1.04 12.36 21.08
C SER A 114 -0.01 11.59 20.29
N LEU A 115 0.24 10.29 20.11
CA LEU A 115 -0.78 9.34 19.65
C LEU A 115 -1.96 9.23 20.66
N ASP A 116 -1.85 9.87 21.83
CA ASP A 116 -2.88 9.92 22.87
C ASP A 116 -3.96 11.00 22.61
N LEU A 117 -3.88 11.81 21.55
CA LEU A 117 -4.90 12.85 21.28
C LEU A 117 -6.32 12.29 21.10
N PRO A 118 -6.55 11.16 20.41
CA PRO A 118 -7.86 10.52 20.38
C PRO A 118 -8.35 10.06 21.76
N LEU A 119 -7.44 9.59 22.63
CA LEU A 119 -7.75 9.29 24.03
C LEU A 119 -8.14 10.56 24.80
N CYS A 120 -7.48 11.69 24.55
CA CYS A 120 -7.84 12.99 25.12
C CYS A 120 -9.29 13.38 24.78
N LEU A 121 -9.71 13.17 23.53
CA LEU A 121 -11.09 13.39 23.10
C LEU A 121 -12.05 12.42 23.82
N THR A 122 -11.69 11.14 23.96
CA THR A 122 -12.46 10.17 24.75
C THR A 122 -12.66 10.64 26.19
N ILE A 123 -11.61 11.11 26.85
CA ILE A 123 -11.69 11.64 28.22
C ILE A 123 -12.61 12.86 28.28
N ALA A 124 -12.49 13.80 27.34
CA ALA A 124 -13.35 14.98 27.28
C ALA A 124 -14.84 14.61 27.16
N VAL A 125 -15.19 13.65 26.30
CA VAL A 125 -16.56 13.13 26.17
C VAL A 125 -17.03 12.49 27.48
N VAL A 126 -16.22 11.66 28.12
CA VAL A 126 -16.56 11.03 29.41
C VAL A 126 -16.76 12.07 30.52
N LEU A 127 -15.97 13.15 30.54
CA LEU A 127 -16.16 14.25 31.48
C LEU A 127 -17.48 14.99 31.23
N CYS A 128 -17.86 15.20 29.97
CA CYS A 128 -19.15 15.78 29.60
C CYS A 128 -20.32 14.91 30.10
N GLU A 129 -20.25 13.59 29.88
CA GLU A 129 -21.25 12.63 30.37
C GLU A 129 -21.38 12.69 31.90
N LYS A 130 -20.24 12.75 32.62
CA LYS A 130 -20.22 12.89 34.09
C LYS A 130 -20.84 14.20 34.59
N GLN A 131 -20.78 15.26 33.78
CA GLN A 131 -21.42 16.55 34.06
C GLN A 131 -22.92 16.57 33.70
N GLY A 132 -23.46 15.47 33.20
CA GLY A 132 -24.88 15.34 32.85
C GLY A 132 -25.23 15.89 31.47
N LYS A 133 -24.24 16.17 30.61
CA LYS A 133 -24.49 16.50 29.20
C LYS A 133 -24.94 15.24 28.48
N THR A 134 -26.07 15.30 27.79
CA THR A 134 -26.70 14.12 27.17
C THR A 134 -26.93 14.26 25.68
N SER A 135 -26.94 15.49 25.16
CA SER A 135 -27.03 15.74 23.73
C SER A 135 -25.65 15.86 23.07
N ILE A 136 -25.55 15.46 21.81
CA ILE A 136 -24.29 15.56 21.05
C ILE A 136 -23.93 17.03 20.82
N GLU A 137 -24.91 17.90 20.65
CA GLU A 137 -24.72 19.34 20.49
C GLU A 137 -24.08 19.97 21.73
N GLU A 138 -24.50 19.59 22.94
CA GLU A 138 -23.89 20.06 24.20
C GLU A 138 -22.46 19.56 24.38
N ILE A 139 -22.17 18.33 23.94
CA ILE A 139 -20.83 17.73 24.00
C ILE A 139 -19.92 18.43 22.98
N GLN A 140 -20.39 18.65 21.76
CA GLN A 140 -19.66 19.34 20.69
C GLN A 140 -19.25 20.77 21.07
N GLN A 141 -20.07 21.47 21.85
CA GLN A 141 -19.82 22.83 22.30
C GLN A 141 -18.98 22.90 23.59
N ASP A 142 -18.66 21.76 24.21
CA ASP A 142 -17.81 21.75 25.40
C ASP A 142 -16.38 22.22 25.08
N GLU A 143 -15.85 23.10 25.91
CA GLU A 143 -14.51 23.68 25.73
C GLU A 143 -13.42 22.61 25.65
N LYS A 144 -13.50 21.55 26.46
CA LYS A 144 -12.50 20.47 26.44
C LYS A 144 -12.58 19.64 25.16
N VAL A 145 -13.79 19.41 24.66
CA VAL A 145 -14.04 18.69 23.41
C VAL A 145 -13.53 19.52 22.22
N VAL A 146 -13.89 20.80 22.16
CA VAL A 146 -13.43 21.72 21.11
C VAL A 146 -11.89 21.77 21.08
N ARG A 147 -11.25 21.95 22.23
CA ARG A 147 -9.79 22.01 22.32
C ARG A 147 -9.10 20.70 21.89
N ALA A 148 -9.68 19.54 22.24
CA ALA A 148 -9.16 18.25 21.80
C ALA A 148 -9.30 18.07 20.28
N LEU A 149 -10.45 18.47 19.71
CA LEU A 149 -10.68 18.44 18.27
C LEU A 149 -9.70 19.36 17.53
N GLU A 150 -9.42 20.56 18.04
CA GLU A 150 -8.44 21.49 17.45
C GLU A 150 -7.06 20.82 17.33
N GLN A 151 -6.54 20.23 18.41
CA GLN A 151 -5.24 19.52 18.35
C GLN A 151 -5.25 18.30 17.43
N ILE A 152 -6.35 17.55 17.40
CA ILE A 152 -6.52 16.44 16.44
C ILE A 152 -6.46 16.99 15.01
N THR A 153 -7.09 18.11 14.70
CA THR A 153 -7.07 18.66 13.34
C THR A 153 -5.68 19.13 12.88
N GLU A 154 -4.84 19.61 13.80
CA GLU A 154 -3.44 19.96 13.52
C GLU A 154 -2.58 18.74 13.17
N HIS A 155 -2.99 17.56 13.67
CA HIS A 155 -2.26 16.29 13.53
C HIS A 155 -3.11 15.20 12.87
N PHE A 156 -4.10 15.58 12.06
CA PHE A 156 -5.18 14.69 11.63
C PHE A 156 -4.69 13.38 10.99
N PRO A 157 -3.73 13.36 10.04
CA PRO A 157 -3.31 12.12 9.39
C PRO A 157 -2.83 11.05 10.37
N CYS A 158 -2.01 11.43 11.37
CA CYS A 158 -1.50 10.47 12.35
C CYS A 158 -2.53 10.06 13.42
N CYS A 159 -3.65 10.78 13.53
CA CYS A 159 -4.70 10.48 14.50
C CYS A 159 -5.75 9.49 13.97
N ILE A 160 -5.90 9.31 12.64
CA ILE A 160 -6.98 8.48 12.05
C ILE A 160 -7.00 7.07 12.66
N GLY A 161 -5.84 6.40 12.70
CA GLY A 161 -5.74 5.03 13.22
C GLY A 161 -6.13 4.90 14.69
N ALA A 162 -5.79 5.88 15.52
CA ALA A 162 -6.16 5.86 16.93
C ALA A 162 -7.59 6.35 17.17
N LEU A 163 -8.17 7.19 16.29
CA LEU A 163 -9.58 7.63 16.38
C LEU A 163 -10.55 6.46 16.20
N ILE A 164 -10.30 5.60 15.21
CA ILE A 164 -11.22 4.50 14.88
C ILE A 164 -11.33 3.46 15.99
N GLU A 165 -10.29 3.32 16.83
CA GLU A 165 -10.26 2.40 17.96
C GLU A 165 -11.08 2.87 19.17
N GLN A 166 -11.48 4.14 19.22
CA GLN A 166 -12.15 4.75 20.37
C GLN A 166 -13.68 4.67 20.23
N ARG A 167 -14.30 3.57 20.68
CA ARG A 167 -15.77 3.37 20.62
C ARG A 167 -16.57 4.58 21.14
N LYS A 168 -16.13 5.18 22.24
CA LYS A 168 -16.80 6.28 22.95
C LYS A 168 -16.98 7.58 22.17
N ILE A 169 -16.13 7.85 21.19
CA ILE A 169 -16.18 9.13 20.43
C ILE A 169 -16.94 8.99 19.11
N TRP A 170 -17.35 7.80 18.70
CA TRP A 170 -18.08 7.61 17.45
C TRP A 170 -19.41 8.38 17.33
N PRO A 171 -20.23 8.53 18.39
CA PRO A 171 -21.41 9.41 18.32
C PRO A 171 -21.05 10.84 17.88
N LEU A 172 -19.89 11.33 18.30
CA LEU A 172 -19.36 12.64 17.94
C LEU A 172 -18.79 12.62 16.51
N LEU A 173 -17.96 11.64 16.15
CA LEU A 173 -17.34 11.54 14.82
C LEU A 173 -18.37 11.35 13.69
N ALA A 174 -19.42 10.56 13.94
CA ALA A 174 -20.48 10.29 12.97
C ALA A 174 -21.24 11.54 12.51
N THR A 175 -21.18 12.64 13.27
CA THR A 175 -21.76 13.93 12.86
C THR A 175 -20.96 14.66 11.77
N GLY A 176 -19.74 14.19 11.46
CA GLY A 176 -18.81 14.87 10.57
C GLY A 176 -18.13 16.08 11.21
N VAL A 177 -18.11 16.18 12.55
CA VAL A 177 -17.50 17.32 13.26
C VAL A 177 -16.04 17.56 12.87
N LEU A 178 -15.25 16.49 12.64
CA LEU A 178 -13.86 16.63 12.19
C LEU A 178 -13.76 17.25 10.80
N ALA A 179 -14.62 16.83 9.86
CA ALA A 179 -14.66 17.42 8.53
C ALA A 179 -14.98 18.92 8.59
N GLN A 180 -15.93 19.31 9.44
CA GLN A 180 -16.29 20.71 9.67
C GLN A 180 -15.11 21.51 10.25
N GLN A 181 -14.43 20.99 11.28
CA GLN A 181 -13.27 21.63 11.90
C GLN A 181 -12.09 21.76 10.94
N LEU A 182 -11.89 20.78 10.05
CA LEU A 182 -10.87 20.80 8.99
C LEU A 182 -11.22 21.79 7.86
N GLY A 183 -12.40 22.38 7.88
CA GLY A 183 -12.90 23.35 6.90
C GLY A 183 -13.32 22.71 5.58
N ALA A 184 -13.69 21.42 5.60
CA ALA A 184 -14.18 20.72 4.43
C ALA A 184 -15.52 21.31 3.96
N ASP A 185 -15.65 21.49 2.65
CA ASP A 185 -16.93 21.71 2.01
C ASP A 185 -17.65 20.37 1.89
N ASP A 186 -18.84 20.27 2.49
CA ASP A 186 -19.57 18.99 2.57
C ASP A 186 -19.94 18.44 1.19
N ALA A 187 -20.29 19.30 0.23
CA ALA A 187 -20.62 18.87 -1.13
C ALA A 187 -19.40 18.33 -1.86
N LYS A 188 -18.23 18.98 -1.72
CA LYS A 188 -16.97 18.47 -2.27
C LYS A 188 -16.56 17.15 -1.61
N LEU A 189 -16.66 17.05 -0.29
CA LEU A 189 -16.32 15.81 0.42
C LEU A 189 -17.24 14.66 0.02
N CYS A 190 -18.55 14.92 -0.13
CA CYS A 190 -19.48 13.92 -0.68
C CYS A 190 -19.10 13.50 -2.09
N ALA A 191 -18.82 14.45 -2.99
CA ALA A 191 -18.44 14.15 -4.37
C ALA A 191 -17.12 13.34 -4.44
N ALA A 192 -16.14 13.69 -3.61
CA ALA A 192 -14.87 12.97 -3.52
C ALA A 192 -15.07 11.55 -2.94
N ALA A 193 -15.92 11.40 -1.93
CA ALA A 193 -16.24 10.08 -1.35
C ALA A 193 -16.93 9.15 -2.36
N GLU A 194 -17.88 9.67 -3.15
CA GLU A 194 -18.53 8.92 -4.23
C GLU A 194 -17.54 8.56 -5.35
N ASP A 195 -16.61 9.45 -5.68
CA ASP A 195 -15.56 9.20 -6.67
C ASP A 195 -14.57 8.10 -6.21
N VAL A 196 -14.23 8.09 -4.92
CA VAL A 196 -13.49 6.99 -4.28
C VAL A 196 -14.26 5.69 -4.39
N LEU A 197 -15.54 5.68 -3.99
CA LEU A 197 -16.38 4.49 -4.04
C LEU A 197 -16.48 3.91 -5.45
N GLU A 198 -16.69 4.75 -6.45
CA GLU A 198 -16.78 4.33 -7.85
C GLU A 198 -15.44 3.77 -8.35
N THR A 199 -14.33 4.40 -7.99
CA THR A 199 -12.98 3.91 -8.33
C THR A 199 -12.71 2.54 -7.71
N VAL A 200 -13.11 2.35 -6.45
CA VAL A 200 -13.05 1.05 -5.77
C VAL A 200 -13.92 0.03 -6.48
N ARG A 201 -15.17 0.39 -6.79
CA ARG A 201 -16.11 -0.50 -7.49
C ARG A 201 -15.53 -0.98 -8.82
N ILE A 202 -15.03 -0.07 -9.66
CA ILE A 202 -14.38 -0.41 -10.93
C ILE A 202 -13.23 -1.40 -10.69
N ARG A 203 -12.34 -1.12 -9.73
CA ARG A 203 -11.22 -2.02 -9.46
C ARG A 203 -11.66 -3.41 -8.99
N ILE A 204 -12.65 -3.49 -8.11
CA ILE A 204 -13.12 -4.76 -7.54
C ILE A 204 -13.90 -5.58 -8.57
N GLU A 205 -14.76 -4.94 -9.37
CA GLU A 205 -15.65 -5.64 -10.32
C GLU A 205 -14.99 -5.91 -11.68
N GLU A 206 -14.16 -5.00 -12.17
CA GLU A 206 -13.55 -5.08 -13.51
C GLU A 206 -12.08 -5.50 -13.47
N GLY A 207 -11.48 -5.56 -12.28
CA GLY A 207 -10.07 -5.90 -12.09
C GLY A 207 -9.12 -4.74 -12.40
N ARG A 208 -7.82 -5.07 -12.47
CA ARG A 208 -6.76 -4.09 -12.79
C ARG A 208 -6.96 -3.53 -14.19
N GLN A 209 -6.94 -2.20 -14.28
CA GLN A 209 -6.92 -1.49 -15.55
C GLN A 209 -5.47 -1.32 -16.02
N LYS A 210 -5.25 -1.32 -17.34
CA LYS A 210 -3.91 -1.06 -17.88
C LYS A 210 -3.53 0.40 -17.66
N GLY A 211 -2.34 0.63 -17.11
CA GLY A 211 -1.77 1.97 -16.99
C GLY A 211 -1.26 2.53 -18.32
N ASP A 212 -1.07 3.86 -18.37
CA ASP A 212 -0.67 4.61 -19.57
C ASP A 212 0.69 4.23 -20.17
N HIS A 213 1.53 3.56 -19.38
CA HIS A 213 2.89 3.17 -19.75
C HIS A 213 3.02 1.68 -20.12
N GLU A 214 1.98 0.88 -19.90
CA GLU A 214 2.03 -0.56 -20.16
C GLU A 214 2.16 -0.87 -21.65
N GLY A 215 3.16 -1.68 -22.01
CA GLY A 215 3.42 -2.10 -23.38
C GLY A 215 4.22 -1.10 -24.23
N ARG A 216 4.67 0.02 -23.67
CA ARG A 216 5.57 0.95 -24.38
C ARG A 216 6.96 0.32 -24.60
N PRO A 217 7.71 0.72 -25.64
CA PRO A 217 9.09 0.27 -25.84
C PRO A 217 9.98 0.60 -24.62
N ILE A 218 10.89 -0.30 -24.22
CA ILE A 218 11.72 -0.07 -23.02
C ILE A 218 12.54 1.20 -23.12
N LYS A 219 13.05 1.51 -24.32
CA LYS A 219 13.78 2.76 -24.55
C LYS A 219 12.95 4.01 -24.21
N GLU A 220 11.68 4.02 -24.60
CA GLU A 220 10.77 5.14 -24.30
C GLU A 220 10.50 5.22 -22.78
N LEU A 221 10.29 4.08 -22.13
CA LEU A 221 10.11 4.03 -20.67
C LEU A 221 11.33 4.58 -19.92
N LEU A 222 12.55 4.21 -20.34
CA LEU A 222 13.78 4.74 -19.76
C LEU A 222 13.91 6.26 -19.94
N GLU A 223 13.55 6.78 -21.11
CA GLU A 223 13.57 8.23 -21.37
C GLU A 223 12.61 8.96 -20.42
N ILE A 224 11.38 8.46 -20.26
CA ILE A 224 10.39 9.03 -19.32
C ILE A 224 10.91 8.96 -17.87
N LEU A 225 11.45 7.82 -17.45
CA LEU A 225 11.99 7.63 -16.08
C LEU A 225 13.09 8.64 -15.76
N VAL A 226 13.98 8.89 -16.74
CA VAL A 226 15.07 9.87 -16.59
C VAL A 226 14.53 11.30 -16.53
N GLU A 227 13.55 11.65 -17.36
CA GLU A 227 12.91 12.96 -17.30
C GLU A 227 12.23 13.20 -15.95
N ASN A 228 11.48 12.21 -15.46
CA ASN A 228 10.84 12.24 -14.15
C ASN A 228 11.88 12.36 -13.02
N THR A 229 12.97 11.60 -13.08
CA THR A 229 14.06 11.67 -12.09
C THR A 229 14.66 13.06 -12.02
N LYS A 230 15.01 13.67 -13.17
CA LYS A 230 15.56 15.03 -13.23
C LYS A 230 14.60 16.07 -12.64
N LYS A 231 13.30 15.86 -12.81
CA LYS A 231 12.26 16.76 -12.32
C LYS A 231 12.02 16.61 -10.81
N ASN A 232 12.02 15.38 -10.30
CA ASN A 232 11.45 15.08 -8.99
C ASN A 232 12.51 14.74 -7.92
N ALA A 233 13.71 14.27 -8.27
CA ALA A 233 14.75 13.85 -7.31
C ALA A 233 15.57 14.99 -6.68
N GLY A 234 15.21 16.25 -6.93
CA GLY A 234 16.02 17.39 -6.52
C GLY A 234 16.21 17.53 -5.01
N LEU A 235 15.22 17.11 -4.21
CA LEU A 235 15.31 17.14 -2.75
C LEU A 235 16.30 16.08 -2.26
N TYR A 236 16.20 14.84 -2.72
CA TYR A 236 17.18 13.79 -2.47
C TYR A 236 18.63 14.26 -2.70
N TYR A 237 18.96 14.82 -3.87
CA TYR A 237 20.33 15.26 -4.16
C TYR A 237 20.83 16.33 -3.19
N LYS A 238 19.94 17.27 -2.83
CA LYS A 238 20.23 18.32 -1.86
C LYS A 238 20.50 17.75 -0.47
N GLU A 239 19.71 16.79 -0.01
CA GLU A 239 19.86 16.15 1.30
C GLU A 239 21.09 15.26 1.37
N ALA A 240 21.33 14.48 0.32
CA ALA A 240 22.51 13.62 0.18
C ALA A 240 23.81 14.43 -0.04
N ARG A 241 23.71 15.74 -0.34
CA ARG A 241 24.83 16.61 -0.73
C ARG A 241 25.62 16.05 -1.91
N LYS A 242 24.90 15.52 -2.88
CA LYS A 242 25.43 14.97 -4.13
C LYS A 242 24.92 15.79 -5.31
N GLU A 243 25.73 15.92 -6.35
CA GLU A 243 25.25 16.45 -7.63
C GLU A 243 24.58 15.32 -8.44
N PRO A 244 23.53 15.62 -9.22
CA PRO A 244 22.96 14.66 -10.14
C PRO A 244 24.00 14.24 -11.21
N PRO A 245 23.96 12.99 -11.69
CA PRO A 245 24.87 12.53 -12.74
C PRO A 245 24.64 13.26 -14.06
N GLU A 246 25.69 13.38 -14.89
CA GLU A 246 25.58 13.98 -16.23
C GLU A 246 24.65 13.17 -17.15
N SER A 247 24.66 11.84 -17.00
CA SER A 247 23.77 10.93 -17.70
C SER A 247 23.34 9.80 -16.76
N TYR A 248 22.05 9.51 -16.75
CA TYR A 248 21.48 8.37 -16.02
C TYR A 248 21.54 7.07 -16.83
N LEU A 249 21.52 7.18 -18.16
CA LEU A 249 21.63 6.05 -19.08
C LEU A 249 23.08 5.84 -19.50
N HIS A 250 23.48 4.57 -19.56
CA HIS A 250 24.80 4.14 -20.01
C HIS A 250 24.78 3.91 -21.53
N LYS A 251 25.97 3.78 -22.13
CA LYS A 251 26.04 3.42 -23.55
C LYS A 251 25.39 2.05 -23.76
N PRO A 252 24.55 1.86 -24.79
CA PRO A 252 23.96 0.56 -25.13
C PRO A 252 24.97 -0.59 -25.16
N ALA A 253 24.55 -1.76 -24.68
CA ALA A 253 25.30 -2.99 -24.87
C ALA A 253 25.19 -3.45 -26.33
N THR A 254 26.18 -4.18 -26.80
CA THR A 254 26.08 -4.91 -28.07
C THR A 254 25.51 -6.31 -27.84
N GLU A 255 24.97 -6.94 -28.89
CA GLU A 255 24.57 -8.36 -28.80
C GLU A 255 25.73 -9.27 -28.36
N LYS A 256 26.97 -8.89 -28.70
CA LYS A 256 28.16 -9.63 -28.27
C LYS A 256 28.35 -9.51 -26.76
N ASP A 257 28.18 -8.33 -26.19
CA ASP A 257 28.31 -8.12 -24.74
C ASP A 257 27.27 -8.96 -23.98
N ILE A 258 26.05 -9.06 -24.51
CA ILE A 258 24.98 -9.90 -23.92
C ILE A 258 25.33 -11.39 -24.04
N LYS A 259 25.80 -11.86 -25.19
CA LYS A 259 26.24 -13.26 -25.38
C LYS A 259 27.42 -13.61 -24.47
N ASP A 260 28.36 -12.68 -24.31
CA ASP A 260 29.51 -12.85 -23.42
C ASP A 260 29.06 -12.88 -21.94
N LEU A 261 28.05 -12.08 -21.56
CA LEU A 261 27.41 -12.12 -20.25
C LEU A 261 26.71 -13.47 -20.00
N GLU A 262 25.84 -13.92 -20.91
CA GLU A 262 25.15 -15.22 -20.82
C GLU A 262 26.14 -16.38 -20.65
N LYS A 263 27.22 -16.34 -21.42
CA LYS A 263 28.32 -17.31 -21.31
C LYS A 263 29.04 -17.23 -19.97
N ARG A 264 29.32 -16.01 -19.47
CA ARG A 264 30.00 -15.78 -18.19
C ARG A 264 29.18 -16.26 -17.00
N LEU A 265 27.87 -16.02 -17.02
CA LEU A 265 26.94 -16.50 -15.99
C LEU A 265 26.61 -17.98 -16.14
N ASN A 266 26.96 -18.61 -17.27
CA ASN A 266 26.50 -19.94 -17.64
C ASN A 266 24.96 -20.06 -17.58
N VAL A 267 24.30 -19.02 -18.07
CA VAL A 267 22.85 -18.83 -18.08
C VAL A 267 22.47 -18.34 -19.47
N SER A 268 21.71 -19.12 -20.22
CA SER A 268 21.23 -18.75 -21.55
C SER A 268 19.88 -19.42 -21.83
N PRO A 269 18.89 -18.69 -22.37
CA PRO A 269 18.90 -17.24 -22.62
C PRO A 269 18.58 -16.41 -21.37
N LEU A 270 19.10 -15.17 -21.31
CA LEU A 270 18.58 -14.12 -20.42
C LEU A 270 17.17 -13.66 -20.87
N PRO A 271 16.36 -13.06 -19.97
CA PRO A 271 15.02 -12.57 -20.30
C PRO A 271 15.04 -11.58 -21.48
N ASP A 272 14.04 -11.66 -22.36
CA ASP A 272 13.98 -10.83 -23.57
C ASP A 272 13.82 -9.33 -23.26
N ASP A 273 12.98 -8.99 -22.29
CA ASP A 273 12.80 -7.62 -21.81
C ASP A 273 14.08 -7.05 -21.15
N TYR A 274 14.80 -7.87 -20.38
CA TYR A 274 16.09 -7.47 -19.81
C TYR A 274 17.17 -7.26 -20.89
N LYS A 275 17.20 -8.10 -21.93
CA LYS A 275 18.10 -7.88 -23.08
C LYS A 275 17.72 -6.63 -23.87
N GLU A 276 16.43 -6.36 -24.07
CA GLU A 276 15.94 -5.12 -24.69
C GLU A 276 16.40 -3.89 -23.88
N PHE A 277 16.35 -3.97 -22.54
CA PHE A 277 16.93 -2.96 -21.65
C PHE A 277 18.43 -2.78 -21.88
N LEU A 278 19.24 -3.84 -21.85
CA LEU A 278 20.69 -3.73 -22.04
C LEU A 278 21.07 -3.14 -23.40
N LEU A 279 20.29 -3.46 -24.45
CA LEU A 279 20.44 -2.88 -25.79
C LEU A 279 20.00 -1.41 -25.86
N ALA A 280 19.18 -0.93 -24.92
CA ALA A 280 18.81 0.47 -24.80
C ALA A 280 19.79 1.26 -23.90
N SER A 281 20.26 0.64 -22.81
CA SER A 281 21.19 1.19 -21.82
C SER A 281 21.91 0.05 -21.10
N ASN A 282 23.25 -0.01 -21.19
CA ASN A 282 24.02 -1.05 -20.52
C ASN A 282 24.20 -0.73 -19.02
N GLY A 283 23.12 -0.86 -18.25
CA GLY A 283 23.05 -0.40 -16.86
C GLY A 283 22.25 0.89 -16.71
N LEU A 284 22.00 1.29 -15.47
CA LEU A 284 21.20 2.46 -15.12
C LEU A 284 21.76 3.07 -13.82
N GLU A 285 21.94 4.39 -13.76
CA GLU A 285 22.27 5.07 -12.51
C GLU A 285 21.11 5.00 -11.51
N GLU A 286 21.32 5.47 -10.27
CA GLU A 286 20.23 5.67 -9.31
C GLU A 286 19.15 6.59 -9.93
N VAL A 287 17.90 6.14 -9.97
CA VAL A 287 16.75 6.88 -10.53
C VAL A 287 15.62 6.97 -9.52
N TRP A 288 14.75 7.96 -9.67
CA TRP A 288 13.60 8.16 -8.79
C TRP A 288 12.46 7.24 -9.21
N ASP A 289 11.96 6.39 -8.30
CA ASP A 289 10.80 5.52 -8.56
C ASP A 289 9.49 6.05 -7.95
N GLY A 290 9.45 7.32 -7.52
CA GLY A 290 8.26 7.88 -6.87
C GLY A 290 8.26 7.76 -5.35
N HIS A 291 9.10 6.91 -4.77
CA HIS A 291 9.20 6.74 -3.31
C HIS A 291 10.62 6.99 -2.81
N TRP A 292 11.62 6.48 -3.52
CA TRP A 292 13.03 6.64 -3.20
C TRP A 292 13.89 6.60 -4.47
N MET A 293 15.20 6.77 -4.29
CA MET A 293 16.16 6.48 -5.34
C MET A 293 16.35 4.96 -5.43
N THR A 294 16.01 4.36 -6.56
CA THR A 294 16.26 2.95 -6.82
C THR A 294 17.76 2.69 -6.87
N PRO A 295 18.20 1.51 -6.42
CA PRO A 295 19.54 1.03 -6.72
C PRO A 295 19.89 1.16 -8.20
N ALA A 296 21.14 1.53 -8.49
CA ALA A 296 21.68 1.46 -9.83
C ALA A 296 21.60 0.02 -10.36
N LEU A 297 21.26 -0.12 -11.66
CA LEU A 297 21.29 -1.40 -12.34
C LEU A 297 22.66 -1.63 -12.98
N HIS A 298 23.20 -2.82 -12.76
CA HIS A 298 24.52 -3.24 -13.22
C HIS A 298 24.60 -3.27 -14.74
N ASN A 299 25.76 -2.86 -15.26
CA ASN A 299 26.13 -3.12 -16.65
C ASN A 299 26.53 -4.59 -16.86
N THR A 300 26.67 -5.01 -18.12
CA THR A 300 27.05 -6.39 -18.50
C THR A 300 28.37 -6.89 -17.91
N GLN A 301 29.24 -6.04 -17.38
CA GLN A 301 30.47 -6.46 -16.69
C GLN A 301 30.26 -6.71 -15.20
N ASN A 302 29.31 -6.01 -14.58
CA ASN A 302 29.06 -6.04 -13.15
C ASN A 302 27.91 -6.99 -12.75
N VAL A 303 27.06 -7.41 -13.69
CA VAL A 303 26.06 -8.46 -13.43
C VAL A 303 26.78 -9.74 -13.01
N GLU A 304 26.34 -10.36 -11.93
CA GLU A 304 26.96 -11.56 -11.37
C GLU A 304 25.92 -12.58 -10.92
N LEU A 305 26.36 -13.83 -10.73
CA LEU A 305 25.57 -14.80 -10.00
C LEU A 305 25.67 -14.41 -8.52
N SER A 306 24.53 -14.26 -7.86
CA SER A 306 24.53 -14.01 -6.43
C SER A 306 24.98 -15.29 -5.71
N ASP A 307 26.19 -15.25 -5.15
CA ASP A 307 26.74 -16.28 -4.25
C ASP A 307 26.33 -16.03 -2.79
N GLY A 308 25.50 -15.01 -2.54
CA GLY A 308 25.03 -14.67 -1.20
C GLY A 308 24.38 -15.89 -0.53
N PRO A 309 24.61 -16.12 0.78
CA PRO A 309 23.80 -17.10 1.48
C PRO A 309 22.33 -16.75 1.21
N PRO A 310 21.47 -17.73 0.89
CA PRO A 310 20.04 -17.43 0.77
C PRO A 310 19.68 -16.65 2.05
N PRO A 311 19.06 -15.47 1.95
CA PRO A 311 18.62 -14.77 3.16
C PRO A 311 17.57 -15.69 3.77
N VAL A 312 18.00 -16.57 4.68
CA VAL A 312 17.25 -17.70 5.23
C VAL A 312 16.74 -18.65 4.12
N GLU A 313 16.42 -19.90 4.41
CA GLU A 313 15.69 -20.79 3.48
C GLU A 313 14.25 -20.28 3.31
N HIS A 314 14.07 -19.08 2.76
CA HIS A 314 12.76 -18.50 2.53
C HIS A 314 12.16 -19.09 1.26
N GLU A 315 10.87 -19.37 1.36
CA GLU A 315 10.04 -19.94 0.32
C GLU A 315 9.93 -18.97 -0.84
N LEU A 316 10.03 -19.49 -2.06
CA LEU A 316 9.99 -18.66 -3.24
C LEU A 316 8.56 -18.21 -3.54
N GLU A 317 8.31 -16.91 -3.41
CA GLU A 317 7.03 -16.30 -3.77
C GLU A 317 7.13 -15.63 -5.14
N LEU A 318 6.16 -15.88 -6.02
CA LEU A 318 6.10 -15.22 -7.34
C LEU A 318 4.98 -14.18 -7.42
N ILE A 319 4.16 -14.07 -6.39
CA ILE A 319 3.13 -13.05 -6.20
C ILE A 319 3.14 -12.62 -4.74
N LYS A 320 2.53 -11.47 -4.47
CA LYS A 320 2.20 -11.05 -3.11
C LYS A 320 0.68 -10.95 -3.00
N ASP A 321 0.05 -11.79 -2.20
CA ASP A 321 -1.37 -11.69 -1.87
C ASP A 321 -1.58 -11.03 -0.48
N SER A 322 -2.82 -10.71 -0.13
CA SER A 322 -3.13 -9.95 1.09
C SER A 322 -3.24 -10.83 2.33
N THR A 323 -3.47 -12.14 2.14
CA THR A 323 -3.41 -13.18 3.18
C THR A 323 -2.00 -13.67 3.50
N GLY A 324 -1.02 -13.27 2.68
CA GLY A 324 0.33 -13.82 2.66
C GLY A 324 0.33 -15.14 1.89
N THR A 325 1.15 -15.21 0.83
CA THR A 325 1.51 -16.48 0.17
C THR A 325 1.93 -17.52 1.20
N GLU A 326 2.53 -17.07 2.31
CA GLU A 326 2.80 -17.85 3.52
C GLU A 326 1.64 -18.77 3.96
N GLN A 327 0.39 -18.26 4.01
CA GLN A 327 -0.75 -19.07 4.42
C GLN A 327 -1.08 -20.14 3.38
N LEU A 328 -1.02 -19.80 2.09
CA LEU A 328 -1.18 -20.76 1.00
C LEU A 328 -0.14 -21.87 1.09
N ILE A 329 1.12 -21.51 1.28
CA ILE A 329 2.25 -22.44 1.42
C ILE A 329 2.01 -23.39 2.59
N ARG A 330 1.67 -22.82 3.75
CA ARG A 330 1.42 -23.57 4.99
C ARG A 330 0.30 -24.59 4.85
N GLU A 331 -0.81 -24.23 4.19
CA GLU A 331 -1.99 -25.10 4.06
C GLU A 331 -1.84 -26.15 2.95
N ALA A 332 -1.20 -25.80 1.83
CA ALA A 332 -1.07 -26.70 0.69
C ALA A 332 -0.09 -27.86 0.97
N THR A 333 1.17 -27.51 1.23
CA THR A 333 2.29 -28.46 1.28
C THR A 333 3.13 -28.34 2.56
N GLY A 334 3.06 -27.19 3.24
CA GLY A 334 4.01 -26.82 4.27
C GLY A 334 5.28 -26.20 3.67
N PHE A 335 5.97 -25.43 4.51
CA PHE A 335 7.19 -24.68 4.17
C PHE A 335 8.32 -25.58 3.63
N ASP A 336 8.60 -26.70 4.29
CA ASP A 336 9.68 -27.64 3.92
C ASP A 336 9.55 -28.22 2.49
N ALA A 337 8.34 -28.25 1.95
CA ALA A 337 8.05 -28.81 0.62
C ALA A 337 7.94 -27.73 -0.47
N TRP A 338 7.95 -26.46 -0.10
CA TRP A 338 7.86 -25.36 -1.06
C TRP A 338 9.23 -25.09 -1.71
N PRO A 339 9.28 -24.72 -3.00
CA PRO A 339 10.55 -24.42 -3.65
C PRO A 339 11.25 -23.20 -3.04
N SER A 340 12.57 -23.25 -2.95
CA SER A 340 13.44 -22.12 -2.58
C SER A 340 14.30 -21.71 -3.78
N ALA A 341 14.74 -20.46 -3.80
CA ALA A 341 15.65 -19.99 -4.84
C ALA A 341 17.00 -20.71 -4.75
N THR A 342 17.48 -21.28 -5.86
CA THR A 342 18.77 -21.98 -5.91
C THR A 342 19.83 -21.18 -6.63
N LYS A 343 19.44 -20.36 -7.62
CA LYS A 343 20.34 -19.50 -8.39
C LYS A 343 19.66 -18.20 -8.77
N GLN A 344 20.36 -17.10 -8.52
CA GLN A 344 19.87 -15.76 -8.83
C GLN A 344 20.94 -14.99 -9.59
N VAL A 345 20.51 -14.20 -10.58
CA VAL A 345 21.38 -13.25 -11.27
C VAL A 345 21.17 -11.88 -10.64
N GLU A 346 22.18 -11.34 -9.98
CA GLU A 346 22.13 -9.99 -9.43
C GLU A 346 22.28 -8.96 -10.55
N ILE A 347 21.29 -8.08 -10.68
CA ILE A 347 21.23 -7.05 -11.72
C ILE A 347 21.28 -5.62 -11.16
N GLY A 348 21.32 -5.44 -9.85
CA GLY A 348 21.51 -4.14 -9.21
C GLY A 348 21.63 -4.27 -7.70
N ARG A 349 22.45 -3.42 -7.09
CA ARG A 349 22.66 -3.39 -5.64
C ARG A 349 23.03 -2.00 -5.14
N MET A 350 22.43 -1.59 -4.03
CA MET A 350 22.81 -0.40 -3.27
C MET A 350 22.67 -0.68 -1.78
N ASN A 351 23.79 -0.75 -1.06
CA ASN A 351 23.82 -1.21 0.33
C ASN A 351 23.12 -2.58 0.45
N GLU A 352 22.04 -2.64 1.23
CA GLU A 352 21.25 -3.84 1.48
C GLU A 352 20.13 -4.07 0.45
N HIS A 353 19.90 -3.12 -0.47
CA HIS A 353 18.87 -3.23 -1.50
C HIS A 353 19.42 -3.96 -2.72
N VAL A 354 18.77 -5.05 -3.13
CA VAL A 354 19.24 -5.90 -4.23
C VAL A 354 18.10 -6.22 -5.19
N TYR A 355 18.38 -6.11 -6.49
CA TYR A 355 17.53 -6.63 -7.56
C TYR A 355 18.14 -7.89 -8.14
N THR A 356 17.36 -8.96 -8.21
CA THR A 356 17.79 -10.23 -8.79
C THR A 356 16.80 -10.78 -9.81
N LEU A 357 17.28 -11.63 -10.70
CA LEU A 357 16.47 -12.41 -11.62
C LEU A 357 16.51 -13.89 -11.21
N LEU A 358 15.33 -14.47 -11.02
CA LEU A 358 15.14 -15.89 -10.71
C LEU A 358 15.26 -16.76 -11.95
N SER A 359 16.00 -17.86 -11.80
CA SER A 359 16.24 -18.79 -12.89
C SER A 359 14.96 -19.51 -13.38
N PRO A 360 14.90 -19.92 -14.66
CA PRO A 360 13.75 -20.66 -15.19
C PRO A 360 13.45 -21.98 -14.47
N SER A 361 14.46 -22.64 -13.89
CA SER A 361 14.21 -23.84 -13.09
C SER A 361 13.45 -23.52 -11.80
N ASP A 362 13.84 -22.46 -11.11
CA ASP A 362 13.22 -22.06 -9.83
C ASP A 362 11.80 -21.52 -10.08
N VAL A 363 11.62 -20.70 -11.13
CA VAL A 363 10.31 -20.19 -11.55
C VAL A 363 9.37 -21.34 -11.93
N LYS A 364 9.80 -22.30 -12.77
CA LYS A 364 8.96 -23.45 -13.17
C LYS A 364 8.60 -24.36 -12.00
N ALA A 365 9.54 -24.61 -11.09
CA ALA A 365 9.28 -25.39 -9.88
C ALA A 365 8.23 -24.71 -9.00
N THR A 366 8.33 -23.39 -8.86
CA THR A 366 7.42 -22.59 -8.03
C THR A 366 6.04 -22.49 -8.65
N ILE A 367 5.92 -22.24 -9.97
CA ILE A 367 4.63 -22.28 -10.69
C ILE A 367 3.95 -23.64 -10.51
N LYS A 368 4.71 -24.75 -10.57
CA LYS A 368 4.16 -26.09 -10.31
C LYS A 368 3.60 -26.20 -8.89
N ALA A 369 4.31 -25.68 -7.89
CA ALA A 369 3.84 -25.65 -6.50
C ALA A 369 2.55 -24.82 -6.34
N TYR A 370 2.46 -23.64 -6.95
CA TYR A 370 1.21 -22.87 -7.00
C TYR A 370 0.06 -23.67 -7.62
N LYS A 371 0.28 -24.33 -8.76
CA LYS A 371 -0.76 -25.15 -9.41
C LYS A 371 -1.26 -26.30 -8.54
N GLU A 372 -0.33 -26.97 -7.84
CA GLU A 372 -0.66 -28.03 -6.90
C GLU A 372 -1.42 -27.50 -5.67
N ALA A 373 -1.02 -26.34 -5.14
CA ALA A 373 -1.69 -25.67 -4.04
C ALA A 373 -3.13 -25.25 -4.42
N LEU A 374 -3.30 -24.64 -5.59
CA LEU A 374 -4.62 -24.23 -6.10
C LEU A 374 -5.53 -25.41 -6.42
N ALA A 375 -4.97 -26.58 -6.74
CA ALA A 375 -5.72 -27.82 -6.94
C ALA A 375 -6.01 -28.60 -5.64
N SER A 376 -5.39 -28.21 -4.51
CA SER A 376 -5.51 -28.92 -3.24
C SER A 376 -6.85 -28.69 -2.55
N ASP A 377 -7.46 -29.74 -2.02
CA ASP A 377 -8.65 -29.65 -1.17
C ASP A 377 -8.36 -29.07 0.22
N LYS A 378 -7.07 -28.94 0.58
CA LYS A 378 -6.65 -28.33 1.86
C LYS A 378 -6.73 -26.81 1.86
N VAL A 379 -6.63 -26.21 0.67
CA VAL A 379 -6.66 -24.75 0.50
C VAL A 379 -8.10 -24.32 0.29
N SER A 380 -8.52 -23.31 1.05
CA SER A 380 -9.88 -22.77 0.95
C SER A 380 -10.15 -22.11 -0.43
N ASP A 381 -11.42 -22.10 -0.86
CA ASP A 381 -11.82 -21.43 -2.11
C ASP A 381 -11.53 -19.91 -2.08
N GLY A 382 -11.63 -19.29 -0.90
CA GLY A 382 -11.30 -17.88 -0.72
C GLY A 382 -9.83 -17.58 -1.01
N MET A 383 -8.92 -18.40 -0.47
CA MET A 383 -7.49 -18.27 -0.76
C MET A 383 -7.18 -18.54 -2.24
N LYS A 384 -7.78 -19.58 -2.83
CA LYS A 384 -7.60 -19.86 -4.27
C LYS A 384 -8.02 -18.69 -5.14
N ALA A 385 -9.16 -18.07 -4.83
CA ALA A 385 -9.67 -16.91 -5.55
C ALA A 385 -8.74 -15.70 -5.39
N GLU A 386 -8.24 -15.44 -4.19
CA GLU A 386 -7.33 -14.32 -3.93
C GLU A 386 -5.97 -14.49 -4.60
N THR A 387 -5.35 -15.67 -4.47
CA THR A 387 -4.09 -16.00 -5.17
C THR A 387 -4.27 -15.88 -6.68
N SER A 388 -5.38 -16.37 -7.25
CA SER A 388 -5.67 -16.23 -8.69
C SER A 388 -5.81 -14.78 -9.11
N LEU A 389 -6.51 -13.96 -8.30
CA LEU A 389 -6.65 -12.53 -8.55
C LEU A 389 -5.30 -11.81 -8.47
N ALA A 390 -4.45 -12.13 -7.50
CA ALA A 390 -3.11 -11.55 -7.39
C ALA A 390 -2.24 -11.91 -8.61
N ILE A 391 -2.34 -13.14 -9.12
CA ILE A 391 -1.72 -13.57 -10.37
C ILE A 391 -2.24 -12.73 -11.55
N GLU A 392 -3.55 -12.58 -11.69
CA GLU A 392 -4.16 -11.80 -12.77
C GLU A 392 -3.81 -10.31 -12.68
N CYS A 393 -3.71 -9.75 -11.48
CA CYS A 393 -3.32 -8.34 -11.29
C CYS A 393 -1.87 -8.10 -11.71
N LEU A 394 -0.94 -9.02 -11.40
CA LEU A 394 0.47 -8.83 -11.70
C LEU A 394 0.84 -9.22 -13.13
N TYR A 395 0.32 -10.36 -13.60
CA TYR A 395 0.71 -10.97 -14.87
C TYR A 395 -0.36 -10.87 -15.96
N GLY A 396 -1.54 -10.32 -15.64
CA GLY A 396 -2.66 -10.15 -16.57
C GLY A 396 -3.50 -11.41 -16.79
N SER A 397 -2.96 -12.61 -16.54
CA SER A 397 -3.71 -13.87 -16.61
C SER A 397 -2.93 -15.02 -15.98
N MET A 398 -3.65 -16.09 -15.60
CA MET A 398 -3.04 -17.37 -15.21
C MET A 398 -2.17 -17.96 -16.35
N GLU A 399 -2.60 -17.84 -17.61
CA GLU A 399 -1.82 -18.35 -18.75
C GLU A 399 -0.47 -17.63 -18.90
N ALA A 400 -0.45 -16.30 -18.70
CA ALA A 400 0.80 -15.53 -18.72
C ALA A 400 1.71 -15.94 -17.56
N PHE A 401 1.16 -16.12 -16.36
CA PHE A 401 1.89 -16.62 -15.19
C PHE A 401 2.51 -18.00 -15.44
N GLU A 402 1.76 -18.95 -15.99
CA GLU A 402 2.28 -20.29 -16.29
C GLU A 402 3.39 -20.32 -17.35
N LYS A 403 3.48 -19.28 -18.18
CA LYS A 403 4.51 -19.13 -19.23
C LYS A 403 5.75 -18.37 -18.75
N LEU A 404 5.77 -17.87 -17.51
CA LEU A 404 6.93 -17.17 -16.98
C LEU A 404 8.16 -18.07 -16.99
N GLU A 405 9.25 -17.53 -17.50
CA GLU A 405 10.57 -18.16 -17.44
C GLU A 405 11.51 -17.43 -16.48
N TRP A 406 11.28 -16.14 -16.26
CA TRP A 406 12.11 -15.29 -15.43
C TRP A 406 11.22 -14.39 -14.58
N VAL A 407 11.61 -14.17 -13.34
CA VAL A 407 10.94 -13.24 -12.42
C VAL A 407 12.01 -12.38 -11.76
N MET A 408 11.76 -11.07 -11.75
CA MET A 408 12.55 -10.08 -11.04
C MET A 408 12.08 -10.00 -9.59
N MET A 409 13.06 -10.03 -8.69
CA MET A 409 12.87 -9.97 -7.25
C MET A 409 13.57 -8.74 -6.69
N TYR A 410 13.03 -8.20 -5.61
CA TYR A 410 13.64 -7.14 -4.82
C TYR A 410 13.85 -7.63 -3.40
N ALA A 411 15.04 -7.44 -2.84
CA ALA A 411 15.35 -7.79 -1.46
C ALA A 411 15.97 -6.60 -0.73
N VAL A 412 15.76 -6.53 0.58
CA VAL A 412 16.39 -5.55 1.49
C VAL A 412 16.90 -6.28 2.72
N ASP A 413 18.23 -6.36 2.88
CA ASP A 413 18.90 -6.98 4.04
C ASP A 413 18.38 -8.43 4.31
N ILE A 414 17.93 -8.72 5.54
CA ILE A 414 17.32 -9.99 5.98
C ILE A 414 15.83 -10.13 5.60
N GLN A 415 15.24 -9.19 4.87
CA GLN A 415 13.82 -9.29 4.50
C GLN A 415 13.61 -10.33 3.38
N PRO A 416 12.45 -11.02 3.38
CA PRO A 416 12.08 -11.92 2.30
C PRO A 416 12.12 -11.21 0.95
N MET A 417 12.49 -11.93 -0.10
CA MET A 417 12.51 -11.36 -1.44
C MET A 417 11.08 -11.09 -1.92
N TYR A 418 10.83 -9.87 -2.39
CA TYR A 418 9.56 -9.43 -2.92
C TYR A 418 9.48 -9.67 -4.44
N PRO A 419 8.47 -10.38 -4.93
CA PRO A 419 8.26 -10.52 -6.37
C PRO A 419 7.78 -9.21 -6.97
N ILE A 420 8.47 -8.76 -8.02
CA ILE A 420 8.10 -7.57 -8.81
C ILE A 420 7.37 -7.97 -10.11
N GLY A 421 7.57 -9.20 -10.58
CA GLY A 421 7.08 -9.69 -11.87
C GLY A 421 8.21 -9.81 -12.89
N THR A 422 8.01 -9.38 -14.12
CA THR A 422 9.07 -9.30 -15.14
C THR A 422 9.91 -8.02 -15.00
N PHE A 423 11.04 -7.91 -15.71
CA PHE A 423 11.81 -6.66 -15.73
C PHE A 423 10.97 -5.51 -16.31
N ARG A 424 10.16 -5.80 -17.33
CA ARG A 424 9.20 -4.87 -17.89
C ARG A 424 8.18 -4.39 -16.84
N ASN A 425 7.63 -5.30 -16.02
CA ASN A 425 6.68 -4.91 -14.96
C ASN A 425 7.32 -3.92 -13.99
N TRP A 426 8.55 -4.16 -13.57
CA TRP A 426 9.30 -3.23 -12.72
C TRP A 426 9.44 -1.85 -13.40
N LEU A 427 9.88 -1.81 -14.66
CA LEU A 427 10.15 -0.54 -15.35
C LEU A 427 8.86 0.26 -15.60
N GLU A 428 7.77 -0.40 -16.00
CA GLU A 428 6.47 0.25 -16.21
C GLU A 428 5.93 0.85 -14.90
N GLU A 429 6.06 0.12 -13.79
CA GLU A 429 5.66 0.61 -12.46
C GLU A 429 6.57 1.75 -11.97
N ALA A 430 7.89 1.63 -12.14
CA ALA A 430 8.84 2.68 -11.78
C ALA A 430 8.55 3.97 -12.56
N VAL A 431 8.26 3.88 -13.86
CA VAL A 431 7.86 5.04 -14.67
C VAL A 431 6.57 5.66 -14.14
N ARG A 432 5.53 4.86 -13.89
CA ARG A 432 4.24 5.34 -13.38
C ARG A 432 4.40 6.11 -12.06
N GLN A 433 5.19 5.56 -11.14
CA GLN A 433 5.37 6.12 -9.82
C GLN A 433 6.33 7.32 -9.81
N SER A 434 7.38 7.28 -10.64
CA SER A 434 8.39 8.36 -10.76
C SER A 434 7.82 9.73 -11.14
N ALA A 435 6.62 9.78 -11.73
CA ALA A 435 5.94 11.04 -12.05
C ALA A 435 5.64 11.87 -10.79
N ARG A 436 5.58 11.23 -9.61
CA ARG A 436 5.33 11.88 -8.32
C ARG A 436 6.53 12.70 -7.88
N PRO A 437 6.32 13.91 -7.32
CA PRO A 437 7.38 14.67 -6.69
C PRO A 437 7.91 13.95 -5.44
N ASP A 438 9.18 14.19 -5.12
CA ASP A 438 9.78 13.80 -3.84
C ASP A 438 9.14 14.63 -2.69
N THR A 439 8.04 14.11 -2.16
CA THR A 439 7.30 14.71 -1.05
C THR A 439 7.56 13.90 0.21
N ILE A 440 8.78 13.96 0.73
CA ILE A 440 9.05 13.57 2.12
C ILE A 440 8.14 14.44 3.01
N GLY A 441 7.05 13.85 3.50
CA GLY A 441 6.21 14.43 4.55
C GLY A 441 4.84 14.99 4.16
N GLY A 442 4.28 14.65 2.99
CA GLY A 442 2.88 14.94 2.69
C GLY A 442 2.03 13.68 2.80
N ASP A 443 1.25 13.54 3.88
CA ASP A 443 0.11 12.63 3.93
C ASP A 443 -1.18 13.47 3.80
N PRO A 444 -1.49 13.98 2.60
CA PRO A 444 -2.55 14.95 2.40
C PRO A 444 -3.90 14.23 2.38
N CYS A 445 -4.45 13.91 3.55
CA CYS A 445 -5.83 13.48 3.72
C CYS A 445 -6.79 14.09 2.68
N LEU A 446 -7.66 13.25 2.10
CA LEU A 446 -8.72 13.60 1.14
C LEU A 446 -9.48 14.88 1.54
N VAL A 447 -9.69 15.04 2.85
CA VAL A 447 -10.36 16.23 3.43
C VAL A 447 -9.72 17.56 3.03
N TYR A 448 -8.40 17.61 2.83
CA TYR A 448 -7.69 18.85 2.55
C TYR A 448 -7.96 19.37 1.14
N GLU A 449 -8.19 18.47 0.18
CA GLU A 449 -8.63 18.79 -1.19
C GLU A 449 -10.08 19.31 -1.21
N CYS A 450 -10.87 18.86 -0.22
CA CYS A 450 -12.27 19.21 -0.09
C CYS A 450 -12.50 20.56 0.61
N ARG A 451 -11.46 21.29 1.01
CA ARG A 451 -11.63 22.56 1.74
C ARG A 451 -12.41 23.60 0.93
N ALA A 452 -13.25 24.36 1.63
CA ALA A 452 -13.91 25.53 1.04
C ALA A 452 -12.85 26.54 0.58
N LYS A 453 -13.06 27.16 -0.60
CA LYS A 453 -12.17 28.25 -1.03
C LYS A 453 -12.28 29.36 0.00
N ARG A 454 -11.17 29.74 0.66
CA ARG A 454 -11.15 30.92 1.53
C ARG A 454 -11.60 32.11 0.69
N ALA A 455 -12.75 32.69 1.02
CA ALA A 455 -13.15 33.97 0.45
C ALA A 455 -12.03 34.96 0.76
N GLY A 456 -11.36 35.46 -0.28
CA GLY A 456 -10.26 36.39 -0.14
C GLY A 456 -10.69 37.55 0.76
N ARG A 457 -9.97 37.75 1.86
CA ARG A 457 -10.02 38.98 2.64
C ARG A 457 -8.91 39.89 2.19
#